data_AF-H3AAQ9-F1
#
_entry.id   AF-H3AAQ9-F1
#
_cell.length_a   1.000
_cell.length_b   1.000
_cell.length_c   1.000
_cell.angle_alpha   90.00
_cell.angle_beta   90.00
_cell.angle_gamma   90.00
#
_symmetry.space_group_name_H-M   'P 1'
#
loop_
_entity.id
_entity.type
_entity.pdbx_description
1 polymer ?
#
loop_
_entity_poly.entity_id
_entity_poly.type
_entity_poly.pdbx_seq_one_letter_code
_entity_poly.pdbx_strand_id
1 'polypeptide(L)'
;MDAISLYCWVPFHGSMMVIEEKNWCNWNYIGRTYSDFSNCTEYLAELLGRNWPSEEMETFFVQVHSHYFENCTVEHIVSTEPPKQALMAMIILSTCLVPFMVALVVWKNKHSNSTSTPVEKEKATERKPVGVHALPLKLRK
;
A
#
# COMPACT_ATOMS: atom_id res chain seq x y z
N MET A 1 9.42 29.33 7.75
CA MET A 1 8.54 29.13 6.56
C MET A 1 8.62 30.23 5.49
N ASP A 2 9.32 31.34 5.71
CA ASP A 2 9.21 32.55 4.87
C ASP A 2 9.47 32.33 3.37
N ALA A 3 10.47 31.53 3.02
CA ALA A 3 10.76 31.21 1.62
C ALA A 3 9.61 30.43 0.94
N ILE A 4 8.97 29.50 1.64
CA ILE A 4 7.84 28.71 1.12
C ILE A 4 6.62 29.61 0.91
N SER A 5 6.37 30.52 1.85
CA SER A 5 5.31 31.52 1.72
C SER A 5 5.55 32.47 0.53
N LEU A 6 6.79 32.88 0.29
CA LEU A 6 7.10 33.80 -0.80
C LEU A 6 7.09 33.11 -2.18
N TYR A 7 7.76 31.96 -2.30
CA TYR A 7 8.03 31.34 -3.61
C TYR A 7 6.98 30.30 -4.03
N CYS A 8 6.34 29.60 -3.09
CA CYS A 8 5.38 28.55 -3.42
C CYS A 8 3.94 29.02 -3.22
N TRP A 9 3.66 29.72 -2.12
CA TRP A 9 2.30 30.15 -1.81
C TRP A 9 1.80 31.28 -2.71
N VAL A 10 2.60 32.32 -2.97
CA VAL A 10 2.14 33.46 -3.81
C VAL A 10 1.68 33.00 -5.21
N PRO A 11 2.44 32.16 -5.95
CA PRO A 11 1.97 31.65 -7.24
C PRO A 11 0.76 30.70 -7.13
N PHE A 12 0.71 29.88 -6.09
CA PHE A 12 -0.42 28.99 -5.84
C PHE A 12 -1.71 29.78 -5.58
N HIS A 13 -1.67 30.75 -4.67
CA HIS A 13 -2.79 31.64 -4.37
C HIS A 13 -3.25 32.37 -5.62
N GLY A 14 -2.31 32.95 -6.39
CA GLY A 14 -2.63 33.61 -7.66
C GLY A 14 -3.34 32.69 -8.65
N SER A 15 -2.91 31.43 -8.75
CA SER A 15 -3.54 30.43 -9.62
C SER A 15 -4.93 30.02 -9.13
N MET A 16 -5.11 29.85 -7.82
CA MET A 16 -6.42 29.55 -7.22
C MET A 16 -7.43 30.69 -7.39
N MET A 17 -6.98 31.95 -7.37
CA MET A 17 -7.85 33.12 -7.61
C MET A 17 -8.35 33.23 -9.05
N VAL A 18 -7.69 32.60 -10.01
CA VAL A 18 -8.13 32.53 -11.42
C VAL A 18 -9.19 31.44 -11.61
N ILE A 19 -9.19 30.41 -10.77
CA ILE A 19 -10.16 29.31 -10.81
C ILE A 19 -11.44 29.77 -10.09
N GLU A 20 -12.59 29.66 -10.76
CA GLU A 20 -13.88 29.95 -10.14
C GLU A 20 -14.09 29.07 -8.88
N GLU A 21 -14.59 29.65 -7.79
CA GLU A 21 -14.80 28.97 -6.50
C GLU A 21 -15.61 27.67 -6.62
N LYS A 22 -16.62 27.64 -7.51
CA LYS A 22 -17.42 26.43 -7.80
C LYS A 22 -16.58 25.23 -8.27
N ASN A 23 -15.38 25.48 -8.81
CA ASN A 23 -14.47 24.48 -9.33
C ASN A 23 -13.38 24.10 -8.33
N TRP A 24 -13.27 24.75 -7.16
CA TRP A 24 -12.24 24.43 -6.16
C TRP A 24 -12.34 22.99 -5.65
N CYS A 25 -13.55 22.43 -5.60
CA CYS A 25 -13.79 21.04 -5.19
C CYS A 25 -13.57 20.01 -6.31
N ASN A 26 -13.25 20.43 -7.53
CA ASN A 26 -13.06 19.52 -8.65
C ASN A 26 -11.57 19.35 -8.96
N TRP A 27 -11.06 18.16 -8.68
CA TRP A 27 -9.64 17.82 -8.85
C TRP A 27 -9.11 18.02 -10.27
N ASN A 28 -9.97 17.93 -11.30
CA ASN A 28 -9.55 18.19 -12.68
C ASN A 28 -9.12 19.64 -12.92
N TYR A 29 -9.64 20.59 -12.13
CA TYR A 29 -9.30 22.01 -12.24
C TYR A 29 -8.13 22.39 -11.33
N ILE A 30 -8.11 21.89 -10.09
CA ILE A 30 -7.11 22.29 -9.09
C ILE A 30 -5.88 21.37 -9.02
N GLY A 31 -5.98 20.14 -9.51
CA GLY A 31 -5.00 19.08 -9.23
C GLY A 31 -3.59 19.42 -9.72
N ARG A 32 -3.48 20.09 -10.87
CA ARG A 32 -2.18 20.58 -11.38
C ARG A 32 -1.59 21.66 -10.48
N THR A 33 -2.37 22.70 -10.19
CA THR A 33 -1.96 23.82 -9.33
C THR A 33 -1.54 23.34 -7.93
N TYR A 34 -2.29 22.40 -7.35
CA TYR A 34 -1.98 21.83 -6.04
C TYR A 34 -0.73 20.94 -6.09
N SER A 35 -0.54 20.15 -7.15
CA SER A 35 0.68 19.35 -7.34
C SER A 35 1.91 20.24 -7.51
N ASP A 36 1.82 21.31 -8.30
CA ASP A 36 2.92 22.26 -8.52
C ASP A 36 3.30 22.96 -7.20
N PHE A 37 2.30 23.34 -6.39
CA PHE A 37 2.51 23.87 -5.05
C PHE A 37 3.21 22.87 -4.12
N SER A 38 2.73 21.63 -4.08
CA SER A 38 3.29 20.57 -3.23
C SER A 38 4.75 20.29 -3.59
N ASN A 39 5.03 20.10 -4.89
CA ASN A 39 6.38 19.92 -5.43
C ASN A 39 7.30 21.12 -5.14
N CYS A 40 6.78 22.35 -5.23
CA CYS A 40 7.55 23.54 -4.86
C CYS A 40 7.95 23.51 -3.39
N THR A 41 7.03 23.16 -2.49
CA THR A 41 7.32 23.10 -1.05
C THR A 41 8.33 22.00 -0.70
N GLU A 42 8.25 20.85 -1.37
CA GLU A 42 9.20 19.74 -1.21
C GLU A 42 10.59 20.15 -1.68
N TYR A 43 10.71 20.64 -2.93
CA TYR A 43 11.98 21.09 -3.50
C TYR A 43 12.64 22.19 -2.65
N LEU A 44 11.86 23.15 -2.15
CA LEU A 44 12.39 24.23 -1.34
C LEU A 44 12.75 23.77 0.08
N ALA A 45 12.06 22.78 0.63
CA ALA A 45 12.46 22.15 1.88
C ALA A 45 13.80 21.42 1.72
N GLU A 46 13.97 20.63 0.65
CA GLU A 46 15.22 19.95 0.31
C GLU A 46 16.38 20.94 0.15
N LEU A 47 16.18 22.03 -0.62
CA LEU A 47 17.19 23.06 -0.85
C LEU A 47 17.64 23.74 0.45
N LEU A 48 16.72 23.88 1.41
CA LEU A 48 16.99 24.49 2.71
C LEU A 48 17.44 23.47 3.76
N GLY A 49 17.64 22.21 3.39
CA GLY A 49 18.09 21.13 4.28
C GLY A 49 17.06 20.78 5.36
N ARG A 50 15.77 20.94 5.07
CA ARG A 50 14.65 20.64 5.98
C ARG A 50 13.90 19.39 5.55
N ASN A 51 13.33 18.69 6.55
CA ASN A 51 12.48 17.54 6.30
C ASN A 51 11.14 18.00 5.71
N TRP A 52 10.65 17.25 4.72
CA TRP A 52 9.33 17.41 4.13
C TRP A 52 8.53 16.09 4.29
N PRO A 53 7.30 16.13 4.81
CA PRO A 53 6.68 17.24 5.51
C PRO A 53 7.28 17.48 6.91
N SER A 54 7.01 18.65 7.49
CA SER A 54 7.29 19.01 8.89
C SER A 54 5.99 19.39 9.61
N GLU A 55 5.96 19.41 10.95
CA GLU A 55 4.77 19.79 11.74
C GLU A 55 4.24 21.19 11.36
N GLU A 56 5.15 22.15 11.14
CA GLU A 56 4.80 23.49 10.66
C GLU A 56 4.17 23.45 9.26
N MET A 57 4.65 22.54 8.40
CA MET A 57 4.12 22.37 7.05
C MET A 57 2.76 21.68 7.04
N GLU A 58 2.55 20.66 7.86
CA GLU A 58 1.24 20.04 8.02
C GLU A 58 0.19 21.06 8.43
N THR A 59 0.51 21.90 9.42
CA THR A 59 -0.37 23.00 9.85
C THR A 59 -0.67 23.97 8.72
N PHE A 60 0.34 24.32 7.93
CA PHE A 60 0.19 25.18 6.77
C PHE A 60 -0.75 24.57 5.71
N PHE A 61 -0.57 23.30 5.34
CA PHE A 61 -1.47 22.62 4.41
C PHE A 61 -2.91 22.55 4.95
N VAL A 62 -3.10 22.29 6.25
CA VAL A 62 -4.43 22.32 6.88
C VAL A 62 -5.09 23.70 6.72
N GLN A 63 -4.34 24.79 6.88
CA GLN A 63 -4.86 26.15 6.64
C GLN A 63 -5.24 26.36 5.17
N VAL A 64 -4.45 25.86 4.22
CA VAL A 64 -4.79 25.91 2.79
C VAL A 64 -6.10 25.16 2.53
N HIS A 65 -6.25 23.96 3.11
CA HIS A 65 -7.48 23.17 2.99
C HIS A 65 -8.69 23.88 3.60
N SER A 66 -8.54 24.48 4.78
CA SER A 66 -9.61 25.28 5.39
C SER A 66 -9.95 26.53 4.60
N HIS A 67 -9.00 27.13 3.88
CA HIS A 67 -9.27 28.37 3.14
C HIS A 67 -10.00 28.13 1.81
N TYR A 68 -9.61 27.09 1.06
CA TYR A 68 -10.14 26.84 -0.28
C TYR A 68 -11.14 25.69 -0.35
N PHE A 69 -11.08 24.75 0.58
CA PHE A 69 -11.78 23.47 0.47
C PHE A 69 -12.70 23.16 1.64
N GLU A 70 -12.96 24.11 2.55
CA GLU A 70 -13.84 23.91 3.73
C GLU A 70 -15.25 23.44 3.36
N ASN A 71 -15.81 23.97 2.27
CA ASN A 71 -17.14 23.61 1.78
C ASN A 71 -17.14 22.46 0.78
N CYS A 72 -15.98 21.88 0.48
CA CYS A 72 -15.92 20.73 -0.39
C CYS A 72 -16.43 19.51 0.38
N THR A 73 -17.55 18.96 -0.08
CA THR A 73 -17.91 17.62 0.31
C THR A 73 -16.79 16.72 -0.13
N VAL A 74 -16.18 16.00 0.81
CA VAL A 74 -15.47 14.78 0.48
C VAL A 74 -16.57 13.89 -0.10
N GLU A 75 -16.78 13.97 -1.42
CA GLU A 75 -17.12 12.78 -2.14
C GLU A 75 -16.01 11.84 -1.70
N HIS A 76 -16.35 10.97 -0.75
CA HIS A 76 -15.71 9.70 -0.72
C HIS A 76 -15.89 9.25 -2.18
N ILE A 77 -14.84 9.44 -2.99
CA ILE A 77 -14.32 8.30 -3.70
C ILE A 77 -14.23 7.32 -2.56
N VAL A 78 -15.31 6.55 -2.43
CA VAL A 78 -15.30 5.24 -1.87
C VAL A 78 -14.24 4.65 -2.77
N SER A 79 -12.96 4.86 -2.38
CA SER A 79 -11.93 3.86 -2.47
C SER A 79 -12.71 2.71 -1.93
N THR A 80 -13.27 1.98 -2.89
CA THR A 80 -14.22 0.93 -2.61
C THR A 80 -13.26 -0.09 -2.09
N GLU A 81 -12.87 0.08 -0.82
CA GLU A 81 -12.59 -0.98 0.12
C GLU A 81 -13.65 -1.98 -0.28
N PRO A 82 -13.25 -2.99 -1.09
CA PRO A 82 -14.23 -3.90 -1.65
C PRO A 82 -14.97 -4.41 -0.42
N PRO A 83 -16.32 -4.38 -0.42
CA PRO A 83 -17.10 -4.69 0.77
C PRO A 83 -16.46 -5.91 1.41
N LYS A 84 -16.06 -5.86 2.69
CA LYS A 84 -15.07 -6.78 3.30
C LYS A 84 -15.19 -8.25 2.84
N GLN A 85 -16.41 -8.70 2.56
CA GLN A 85 -16.77 -9.94 1.89
C GLN A 85 -16.03 -10.23 0.56
N ALA A 86 -15.90 -9.27 -0.35
CA ALA A 86 -15.17 -9.39 -1.62
C ALA A 86 -13.67 -9.57 -1.42
N LEU A 87 -13.04 -8.81 -0.51
CA LEU A 87 -11.64 -9.01 -0.12
C LEU A 87 -11.43 -10.43 0.44
N MET A 88 -12.30 -10.86 1.35
CA MET A 88 -12.25 -12.21 1.93
C MET A 88 -12.45 -13.30 0.86
N ALA A 89 -13.37 -13.10 -0.07
CA ALA A 89 -13.61 -14.04 -1.17
C ALA A 89 -12.38 -14.19 -2.08
N MET A 90 -11.69 -13.09 -2.39
CA MET A 90 -10.47 -13.12 -3.22
C MET A 90 -9.31 -13.84 -2.50
N ILE A 91 -9.18 -13.65 -1.18
CA ILE A 91 -8.18 -14.35 -0.37
C ILE A 91 -8.49 -15.84 -0.28
N ILE A 92 -9.74 -16.21 -0.01
CA ILE A 92 -10.17 -17.61 0.08
C ILE A 92 -10.00 -18.29 -1.28
N LEU A 93 -10.46 -17.66 -2.35
CA LEU A 93 -10.35 -18.19 -3.71
C LEU A 93 -8.89 -18.43 -4.08
N SER A 94 -8.02 -17.44 -3.92
CA SER A 94 -6.59 -17.59 -4.24
C SER A 94 -5.90 -18.66 -3.37
N THR A 95 -6.23 -18.73 -2.08
CA THR A 95 -5.66 -19.72 -1.15
C THR A 95 -6.16 -21.14 -1.42
N CYS A 96 -7.39 -21.32 -1.90
CA CYS A 96 -7.96 -22.64 -2.22
C CYS A 96 -7.56 -23.14 -3.61
N LEU A 97 -7.42 -22.24 -4.58
CA LEU A 97 -7.05 -22.60 -5.96
C LEU A 97 -5.64 -23.20 -6.03
N VAL A 98 -4.66 -22.64 -5.32
CA VAL A 98 -3.27 -23.13 -5.32
C VAL A 98 -3.17 -24.62 -4.88
N PRO A 99 -3.66 -25.04 -3.71
CA PRO A 99 -3.58 -26.44 -3.28
C PRO A 99 -4.44 -27.36 -4.15
N PHE A 100 -5.57 -26.88 -4.68
CA PHE A 100 -6.40 -27.66 -5.60
C PHE A 100 -5.64 -27.97 -6.89
N MET A 101 -4.99 -26.98 -7.50
CA MET A 101 -4.19 -27.16 -8.70
C MET A 101 -3.00 -28.09 -8.47
N VAL A 102 -2.32 -27.97 -7.32
CA VAL A 102 -1.24 -28.90 -6.94
C VAL A 102 -1.77 -30.33 -6.79
N ALA A 103 -2.90 -30.52 -6.11
CA ALA A 103 -3.53 -31.84 -5.95
C ALA A 103 -3.93 -32.45 -7.29
N LEU A 104 -4.48 -31.65 -8.22
CA LEU A 104 -4.80 -32.08 -9.57
C LEU A 104 -3.57 -32.49 -10.37
N VAL A 105 -2.46 -31.75 -10.30
CA VAL A 105 -1.21 -32.12 -10.98
C VAL A 105 -0.66 -33.43 -10.41
N VAL A 106 -0.66 -33.60 -9.09
CA VAL A 106 -0.21 -34.84 -8.45
C VAL A 106 -1.10 -36.02 -8.84
N TRP A 107 -2.42 -35.83 -8.86
CA TRP A 107 -3.36 -36.88 -9.23
C TRP A 107 -3.27 -37.21 -10.72
N LYS A 108 -3.15 -36.20 -11.58
CA LYS A 108 -2.92 -36.39 -13.02
C LYS A 108 -1.61 -37.10 -13.28
N ASN A 109 -0.51 -36.72 -12.60
CA ASN A 109 0.77 -37.42 -12.72
C ASN A 109 0.64 -38.87 -12.26
N LYS A 110 -0.04 -39.14 -11.13
CA LYS A 110 -0.32 -40.50 -10.68
C LYS A 110 -1.10 -41.33 -11.72
N HIS A 111 -2.01 -40.71 -12.46
CA HIS A 111 -2.87 -41.40 -13.44
C HIS A 111 -2.32 -41.41 -14.88
N SER A 112 -1.51 -40.42 -15.27
CA SER A 112 -0.76 -40.40 -16.53
C SER A 112 0.47 -41.30 -16.47
N ASN A 113 1.03 -41.51 -15.27
CA ASN A 113 2.07 -42.49 -15.05
C ASN A 113 1.51 -43.94 -15.09
N SER A 114 0.19 -44.13 -15.07
CA SER A 114 -0.41 -45.46 -15.38
C SER A 114 -0.44 -45.81 -16.87
N THR A 115 0.01 -44.93 -17.77
CA THR A 115 0.35 -45.28 -19.16
C THR A 115 1.85 -45.51 -19.41
N SER A 116 2.67 -45.63 -18.36
CA SER A 116 4.02 -46.23 -18.45
C SER A 116 4.38 -46.93 -17.13
N THR A 117 4.29 -48.26 -17.11
CA THR A 117 4.72 -49.20 -16.04
C THR A 117 6.21 -49.04 -15.63
N PRO A 118 6.73 -49.70 -14.57
CA PRO A 118 6.24 -50.00 -13.21
C PRO A 118 7.28 -49.62 -12.09
N VAL A 119 6.99 -49.97 -10.81
CA VAL A 119 7.91 -50.00 -9.60
C VAL A 119 8.04 -48.64 -8.88
N GLU A 120 7.84 -48.45 -7.56
CA GLU A 120 7.90 -49.30 -6.37
C GLU A 120 6.85 -48.84 -5.34
N LYS A 121 6.28 -49.79 -4.60
CA LYS A 121 5.48 -49.52 -3.41
C LYS A 121 6.44 -49.29 -2.25
N GLU A 122 6.28 -48.22 -1.47
CA GLU A 122 6.69 -48.28 -0.07
C GLU A 122 5.62 -47.76 0.90
N LYS A 123 5.64 -48.44 2.04
CA LYS A 123 4.61 -48.63 3.04
C LYS A 123 4.53 -47.42 3.97
N ALA A 124 3.35 -47.22 4.54
CA ALA A 124 3.16 -46.31 5.67
C ALA A 124 4.19 -46.59 6.79
N THR A 125 4.84 -45.54 7.30
CA THR A 125 5.47 -45.56 8.62
C THR A 125 5.28 -44.19 9.30
N GLU A 126 4.68 -44.29 10.47
CA GLU A 126 4.38 -43.34 11.52
C GLU A 126 5.45 -42.23 11.72
N ARG A 127 5.05 -40.96 11.80
CA ARG A 127 5.95 -39.86 12.22
C ARG A 127 6.08 -39.88 13.75
N LYS A 128 7.26 -40.27 14.25
CA LYS A 128 7.67 -40.10 15.65
C LYS A 128 8.15 -38.65 15.89
N PRO A 129 7.85 -38.01 17.05
CA PRO A 129 8.26 -36.63 17.30
C PRO A 129 9.78 -36.51 17.49
N VAL A 130 10.34 -35.44 16.91
CA VAL A 130 11.76 -35.06 17.01
C VAL A 130 12.07 -34.68 18.46
N GLY A 131 12.89 -35.50 19.11
CA GLY A 131 13.49 -35.18 20.41
C GLY A 131 14.57 -34.11 20.25
N VAL A 132 14.43 -33.02 20.98
CA VAL A 132 15.45 -31.96 21.09
C VAL A 132 16.61 -32.51 21.91
N HIS A 133 17.77 -32.69 21.28
CA HIS A 133 19.00 -33.08 21.96
C HIS A 133 19.48 -31.95 22.89
N ALA A 134 19.66 -32.30 24.17
CA ALA A 134 20.27 -31.46 25.18
C ALA A 134 21.76 -31.20 24.86
N LEU A 135 22.19 -29.94 24.99
CA LEU A 135 23.57 -29.49 24.87
C LEU A 135 24.25 -29.54 26.25
N PRO A 136 25.36 -30.28 26.44
CA PRO A 136 26.09 -30.26 27.70
C PRO A 136 27.19 -29.19 27.69
N LEU A 137 26.99 -28.06 28.38
CA LEU A 137 28.10 -27.19 28.80
C LEU A 137 28.64 -27.70 30.14
N LYS A 138 29.81 -28.33 30.08
CA LYS A 138 30.63 -28.75 31.22
C LYS A 138 31.11 -27.52 32.01
N LEU A 139 30.73 -27.45 33.29
CA LEU A 139 31.42 -26.64 34.30
C LEU A 139 32.87 -27.14 34.45
N ARG A 140 33.85 -26.24 34.31
CA ARG A 140 35.21 -26.42 34.84
C ARG A 140 35.31 -25.66 36.17
N LYS A 141 35.96 -26.33 37.12
CA LYS A 141 36.35 -25.84 38.45
C LYS A 141 37.09 -24.51 38.38
#